data_AF-A0A776QVC8-F1
#
_entry.id   AF-A0A776QVC8-F1
#
_cell.length_a   1.000
_cell.length_b   1.000
_cell.length_c   1.000
_cell.angle_alpha   90.00
_cell.angle_beta   90.00
_cell.angle_gamma   90.00
#
_symmetry.space_group_name_H-M   'P 1'
#
loop_
_entity.id
_entity.type
_entity.pdbx_description
1 polymer ?
#
loop_
_entity_poly.entity_id
_entity_poly.type
_entity_poly.pdbx_seq_one_letter_code
_entity_poly.pdbx_strand_id
1 'polypeptide(L)'
;MSKVFICAAIPDEQAIKEEGAVAVATAIEAGDERRARAKFHWQFLEHNPAAQDCAYKFLVCEDKPGIPRPALDSWDAEYMQENRWDEESASFVPVETES
;
A
#
# COMPACT_ATOMS: atom_id res chain seq x y z
N MET A 1 22.53 1.30 -2.36
CA MET A 1 21.66 1.38 -3.56
C MET A 1 20.23 1.54 -3.08
N SER A 2 19.42 2.37 -3.74
CA SER A 2 17.97 2.41 -3.47
C SER A 2 17.31 1.18 -4.08
N LYS A 3 16.24 0.72 -3.43
CA LYS A 3 15.34 -0.34 -3.89
C LYS A 3 13.95 0.25 -4.00
N VAL A 4 13.09 -0.39 -4.79
CA VAL A 4 11.67 -0.03 -4.86
C VAL A 4 10.88 -0.90 -3.89
N PHE A 5 9.93 -0.30 -3.20
CA PHE A 5 9.02 -0.96 -2.29
C PHE A 5 7.59 -0.66 -2.70
N ILE A 6 6.73 -1.67 -2.65
CA ILE A 6 5.29 -1.54 -2.83
C ILE A 6 4.69 -1.32 -1.45
N CYS A 7 3.92 -0.26 -1.30
CA CYS A 7 3.31 0.13 -0.04
C CYS A 7 1.81 0.28 -0.22
N ALA A 8 1.03 -0.15 0.78
CA ALA A 8 -0.42 0.07 0.76
C ALA A 8 -0.94 0.53 2.13
N ALA A 9 -1.92 1.42 2.09
CA ALA A 9 -2.71 1.87 3.23
C ALA A 9 -4.11 1.28 3.07
N ILE A 10 -4.49 0.40 3.98
CA ILE A 10 -5.80 -0.27 3.98
C ILE A 10 -6.61 0.29 5.14
N PRO A 11 -7.71 1.03 4.89
CA PRO A 11 -8.57 1.51 5.96
C PRO A 11 -9.29 0.37 6.66
N ASP A 12 -9.61 0.56 7.93
CA ASP A 12 -10.51 -0.31 8.67
C ASP A 12 -11.99 -0.09 8.28
N GLU A 13 -12.87 -0.92 8.83
CA GLU A 13 -14.30 -0.81 8.53
C GLU A 13 -14.92 0.54 8.91
N GLN A 14 -14.41 1.20 9.96
CA GLN A 14 -14.96 2.47 10.43
C GLN A 14 -14.59 3.59 9.45
N ALA A 15 -13.33 3.70 9.08
CA ALA A 15 -12.86 4.67 8.08
C ALA A 15 -13.58 4.48 6.73
N ILE A 16 -13.85 3.24 6.32
CA ILE A 16 -14.63 2.96 5.11
C ILE A 16 -16.07 3.48 5.25
N LYS A 17 -16.76 3.16 6.36
CA LYS A 17 -18.20 3.45 6.53
C LYS A 17 -18.49 4.93 6.84
N GLU A 18 -17.65 5.57 7.66
CA GLU A 18 -17.88 6.92 8.17
C GLU A 18 -17.22 8.00 7.32
N GLU A 19 -16.04 7.71 6.76
CA GLU A 19 -15.23 8.69 6.03
C GLU A 19 -15.20 8.41 4.51
N GLY A 20 -15.74 7.26 4.07
CA GLY A 20 -15.67 6.84 2.67
C GLY A 20 -14.25 6.50 2.23
N ALA A 21 -13.37 6.13 3.17
CA ALA A 21 -11.98 5.82 2.90
C ALA A 21 -11.85 4.63 1.95
N VAL A 22 -10.86 4.70 1.06
CA VAL A 22 -10.53 3.62 0.12
C VAL A 22 -9.10 3.16 0.33
N ALA A 23 -8.87 1.86 0.09
CA ALA A 23 -7.51 1.32 0.09
C ALA A 23 -6.73 1.87 -1.10
N VAL A 24 -5.47 2.26 -0.85
CA VAL A 24 -4.57 2.79 -1.89
C VAL A 24 -3.19 2.18 -1.76
N ALA A 25 -2.52 2.00 -2.90
CA ALA A 25 -1.13 1.60 -2.96
C ALA A 25 -0.26 2.64 -3.67
N THR A 26 1.05 2.56 -3.44
CA THR A 26 2.05 3.31 -4.20
C THR A 26 3.39 2.59 -4.16
N ALA A 27 4.25 2.86 -5.14
CA ALA A 27 5.63 2.39 -5.11
C ALA A 27 6.55 3.53 -4.67
N ILE A 28 7.53 3.24 -3.80
CA ILE A 28 8.51 4.23 -3.35
C ILE A 28 9.93 3.69 -3.41
N GLU A 29 10.88 4.58 -3.67
CA GLU A 29 12.28 4.27 -3.47
C GLU A 29 12.72 4.49 -2.02
N ALA A 30 13.45 3.52 -1.46
CA ALA A 30 14.07 3.59 -0.15
C ALA A 30 15.32 2.70 -0.04
N GLY A 31 16.12 2.88 1.02
CA GLY A 31 17.32 2.07 1.25
C GLY A 31 17.04 0.67 1.83
N ASP A 32 15.93 0.54 2.58
CA ASP A 32 15.48 -0.69 3.24
C ASP A 32 13.98 -0.55 3.57
N GLU A 33 13.36 -1.67 3.96
CA GLU A 33 11.91 -1.73 4.25
C GLU A 33 11.51 -0.82 5.42
N ARG A 34 12.36 -0.68 6.45
CA ARG A 34 12.08 0.18 7.59
C ARG A 34 11.99 1.65 7.17
N ARG A 35 12.90 2.08 6.29
CA ARG A 35 12.88 3.43 5.70
C ARG A 35 11.72 3.61 4.74
N ALA A 36 11.37 2.59 3.97
CA ALA A 36 10.19 2.61 3.10
C ALA A 36 8.92 2.81 3.93
N ARG A 37 8.70 2.00 4.98
CA ARG A 37 7.54 2.12 5.86
C ARG A 37 7.44 3.49 6.52
N ALA A 38 8.55 4.02 7.06
CA ALA A 38 8.55 5.35 7.67
C ALA A 38 8.24 6.46 6.65
N LYS A 39 8.84 6.40 5.45
CA LYS A 39 8.61 7.36 4.37
C LYS A 39 7.15 7.31 3.89
N PHE A 40 6.64 6.11 3.64
CA PHE A 40 5.27 5.89 3.16
C PHE A 40 4.24 6.42 4.15
N HIS A 41 4.38 6.06 5.42
CA HIS A 41 3.48 6.50 6.47
C HIS A 41 3.41 8.03 6.56
N TRP A 42 4.57 8.68 6.53
CA TRP A 42 4.61 10.15 6.55
C TRP A 42 3.97 10.76 5.29
N GLN A 43 4.30 10.27 4.09
CA GLN A 43 3.68 10.74 2.84
C GLN A 43 2.15 10.53 2.82
N PHE A 44 1.66 9.41 3.38
CA PHE A 44 0.24 9.11 3.45
C PHE A 44 -0.51 10.11 4.34
N LEU A 45 0.02 10.39 5.54
CA LEU A 45 -0.59 11.34 6.48
C LEU A 45 -0.51 12.79 5.97
N GLU A 46 0.54 13.16 5.23
CA GLU A 46 0.60 14.46 4.56
C GLU A 46 -0.47 14.60 3.47
N HIS A 47 -0.70 13.54 2.69
CA HIS A 47 -1.71 13.53 1.65
C HIS A 47 -3.14 13.47 2.22
N ASN A 48 -3.32 12.77 3.33
CA ASN A 48 -4.60 12.54 3.99
C ASN A 48 -4.56 13.06 5.45
N PRO A 49 -4.54 14.38 5.68
CA PRO A 49 -4.38 14.94 7.02
C PRO A 49 -5.57 14.66 7.96
N ALA A 50 -6.72 14.26 7.42
CA ALA A 50 -7.87 13.83 8.19
C ALA A 50 -7.81 12.35 8.62
N ALA A 51 -6.95 11.55 7.98
CA ALA A 51 -6.82 10.13 8.31
C ALA A 51 -6.30 9.98 9.73
N GLN A 52 -7.05 9.28 10.57
CA GLN A 52 -6.54 8.82 11.86
C GLN A 52 -5.60 7.65 11.60
N ASP A 53 -4.35 7.79 12.01
CA ASP A 53 -3.30 6.83 11.72
C ASP A 53 -3.63 5.39 12.18
N CYS A 54 -4.33 5.27 13.32
CA CYS A 54 -4.79 3.98 13.84
C CYS A 54 -5.91 3.32 13.04
N ALA A 55 -6.55 4.05 12.12
CA ALA A 55 -7.62 3.55 11.27
C ALA A 55 -7.10 2.86 9.99
N TYR A 56 -5.77 2.80 9.79
CA TYR A 56 -5.17 2.21 8.60
C TYR A 56 -4.12 1.14 8.94
N LYS A 57 -4.19 0.02 8.23
CA LYS A 57 -3.11 -0.98 8.19
C LYS A 57 -2.13 -0.59 7.08
N PHE A 58 -0.87 -0.37 7.44
CA PHE A 58 0.21 -0.07 6.50
C PHE A 58 1.02 -1.33 6.17
N LEU A 59 0.97 -1.73 4.89
CA LEU A 59 1.70 -2.86 4.34
C LEU A 59 2.85 -2.38 3.46
N VAL A 60 3.98 -3.09 3.51
CA VAL A 60 5.16 -2.78 2.71
C VAL A 60 5.83 -4.09 2.32
N CYS A 61 6.19 -4.26 1.06
CA CYS A 61 7.09 -5.31 0.60
C CYS A 61 8.10 -4.77 -0.42
N GLU A 62 9.26 -5.41 -0.53
CA GLU A 62 10.24 -5.11 -1.57
C GLU A 62 9.71 -5.53 -2.94
N ASP A 63 9.85 -4.66 -3.95
CA ASP A 63 9.54 -4.99 -5.33
C ASP A 63 10.48 -6.08 -5.87
N LYS A 64 9.92 -7.01 -6.64
CA LYS A 64 10.63 -8.18 -7.18
C LYS A 64 10.12 -8.48 -8.58
N PRO A 65 10.93 -9.10 -9.44
CA PRO A 65 10.46 -9.54 -10.75
C PRO A 65 9.23 -10.45 -10.63
N GLY A 66 8.17 -10.13 -11.37
CA GLY A 66 6.96 -10.94 -11.45
C GLY A 66 5.87 -10.63 -10.42
N ILE A 67 6.10 -9.68 -9.49
CA ILE A 67 5.00 -9.13 -8.68
C ILE A 67 4.43 -7.86 -9.32
N PRO A 68 3.09 -7.68 -9.24
CA PRO A 68 2.43 -6.49 -9.75
C PRO A 68 2.89 -5.28 -8.93
N ARG A 69 3.17 -4.17 -9.61
CA ARG A 69 3.73 -2.96 -8.98
C ARG A 69 2.94 -1.71 -9.41
N PRO A 70 2.44 -0.90 -8.46
CA PRO A 70 1.82 0.38 -8.78
C PRO A 70 2.86 1.41 -9.27
N ALA A 71 2.39 2.53 -9.80
CA ALA A 71 3.27 3.61 -10.23
C ALA A 71 4.07 4.20 -9.04
N LEU A 72 5.28 4.71 -9.34
CA LEU A 72 6.12 5.37 -8.34
C LEU A 72 5.49 6.69 -7.91
N ASP A 73 5.46 6.95 -6.60
CA ASP A 73 4.99 8.19 -5.97
C ASP A 73 3.59 8.64 -6.47
N SER A 74 2.73 7.69 -6.83
CA SER A 74 1.34 7.90 -7.25
C SER A 74 0.42 6.98 -6.46
N TRP A 75 -0.70 7.52 -5.98
CA TRP A 75 -1.70 6.77 -5.22
C TRP A 75 -2.63 6.01 -6.16
N ASP A 76 -2.67 4.69 -6.02
CA ASP A 76 -3.35 3.78 -6.92
C ASP A 76 -4.37 2.93 -6.15
N ALA A 77 -5.65 3.29 -6.29
CA ALA A 77 -6.76 2.54 -5.71
C ALA A 77 -7.19 1.35 -6.60
N GLU A 78 -6.85 1.37 -7.89
CA GLU A 78 -7.18 0.31 -8.84
C GLU A 78 -6.28 -0.90 -8.59
N TYR A 79 -4.99 -0.66 -8.32
CA TYR A 79 -4.05 -1.68 -7.88
C TYR A 79 -4.60 -2.48 -6.68
N MET A 80 -5.25 -1.83 -5.73
CA MET A 80 -5.81 -2.49 -4.54
C MET A 80 -7.11 -3.28 -4.82
N GLN A 81 -7.73 -3.09 -5.98
CA GLN A 81 -8.85 -3.92 -6.45
C GLN A 81 -8.36 -5.14 -7.22
N GLU A 82 -7.26 -4.99 -7.96
CA GLU A 82 -6.66 -6.04 -8.77
C GLU A 82 -5.71 -6.96 -7.98
N ASN A 83 -5.28 -6.53 -6.79
CA ASN A 83 -4.27 -7.25 -5.99
C ASN A 83 -4.69 -7.35 -4.53
N ARG A 84 -4.33 -8.47 -3.90
CA ARG A 84 -4.53 -8.71 -2.47
C ARG A 84 -3.20 -8.94 -1.78
N TRP A 85 -3.13 -8.58 -0.50
CA TRP A 85 -2.01 -8.96 0.35
C TRP A 85 -2.10 -10.45 0.69
N ASP A 86 -1.03 -11.17 0.42
CA ASP A 86 -0.85 -12.54 0.85
C ASP A 86 0.03 -12.59 2.10
N GLU A 87 -0.56 -13.01 3.23
CA GLU A 87 0.13 -13.05 4.52
C GLU A 87 1.22 -14.14 4.56
N GLU A 88 1.12 -15.20 3.74
CA GLU A 88 2.11 -16.29 3.70
C GLU A 88 3.42 -15.84 3.03
N SER A 89 3.33 -15.17 1.88
CA SER A 89 4.49 -14.65 1.14
C SER A 89 4.91 -13.24 1.57
N ALA A 90 4.11 -12.57 2.42
CA ALA A 90 4.27 -11.17 2.80
C ALA A 90 4.45 -10.26 1.58
N SER A 91 3.60 -10.44 0.57
CA SER A 91 3.65 -9.72 -0.71
C SER A 91 2.26 -9.55 -1.32
N PHE A 92 2.15 -8.64 -2.28
CA PHE A 92 0.96 -8.52 -3.11
C PHE A 92 0.94 -9.57 -4.21
N VAL A 93 -0.23 -10.17 -4.39
CA VAL A 93 -0.52 -11.13 -5.47
C VAL A 93 -1.80 -10.69 -6.19
N PRO A 94 -1.93 -10.94 -7.50
CA PRO A 94 -3.17 -10.67 -8.22
C PRO A 94 -4.35 -11.38 -7.57
N VAL A 95 -5.51 -10.74 -7.54
CA VAL A 95 -6.75 -11.42 -7.18
C VAL A 95 -7.10 -12.42 -8.28
N GLU A 96 -7.43 -13.64 -7.89
CA GLU A 96 -7.93 -14.63 -8.84
C GLU A 96 -9.33 -14.21 -9.28
N THR A 97 -9.47 -13.79 -10.53
CA THR A 97 -10.79 -13.68 -11.15
C THR A 97 -11.26 -15.09 -11.50
N GLU A 98 -12.24 -15.60 -10.77
CA GLU A 98 -12.97 -16.81 -11.20
C GLU A 98 -13.46 -16.58 -12.65
N SER A 99 -13.04 -17.45 -13.57
CA SER A 99 -13.45 -17.45 -14.98
C SER A 99 -14.68 -18.31 -15.19
#